data_AF-A0A3D6C2L3-F1
#
_entry.id   AF-A0A3D6C2L3-F1
#
_cell.length_a   1.000
_cell.length_b   1.000
_cell.length_c   1.000
_cell.angle_alpha   90.00
_cell.angle_beta   90.00
_cell.angle_gamma   90.00
#
_symmetry.space_group_name_H-M   'P 1'
#
loop_
_entity.id
_entity.type
_entity.pdbx_description
1 polymer ?
#
loop_
_entity_poly.entity_id
_entity_poly.type
_entity_poly.pdbx_seq_one_letter_code
_entity_poly.pdbx_strand_id
1 'polypeptide(L)'
;MRSCDMPDDHHIFLTLPEAVDAVAADFGFYGDQPELFVKVAPLILEKNCRVERQGDARRVLVRTRQGAAFSPVAPDRLGFYLVHALESDDRDASTLAKICSLIFETDVRPVYEDTVPGLRITDQMAGFHCRRCGECCRQLIHTCDTADLALWERLGRQDILARVKTVTAQDGRAVHRIWVDPETGRDEQTCPFLAQIPGEHRYYCLIQEVKPRVCRDYPLTFKHARMTGCKGFGP
;
A
#
# COMPACT_ATOMS: atom_id res chain seq x y z
N MET A 1 -0.17 25.98 30.98
CA MET A 1 -0.01 24.85 30.06
C MET A 1 -0.99 25.04 28.93
N ARG A 2 -0.53 25.53 27.77
CA ARG A 2 -1.38 25.61 26.57
C ARG A 2 -1.36 24.22 25.95
N SER A 3 -2.54 23.62 25.79
CA SER A 3 -2.75 22.52 24.85
C SER A 3 -2.26 23.03 23.50
N CYS A 4 -1.12 22.53 23.05
CA CYS A 4 -0.81 22.57 21.63
C CYS A 4 -1.71 21.51 21.03
N ASP A 5 -2.86 21.91 20.52
CA ASP A 5 -3.66 21.07 19.64
C ASP A 5 -2.78 20.81 18.41
N MET A 6 -2.05 19.69 18.48
CA MET A 6 -1.43 19.07 17.31
C MET A 6 -2.59 18.78 16.35
N PRO A 7 -2.47 19.09 15.05
CA PRO A 7 -3.50 18.67 14.09
C PRO A 7 -3.74 17.18 14.30
N ASP A 8 -5.00 16.78 14.52
CA ASP A 8 -5.37 15.40 14.84
C ASP A 8 -4.67 14.47 13.84
N ASP A 9 -3.73 13.68 14.35
CA ASP A 9 -3.05 12.68 13.55
C ASP A 9 -4.14 11.73 13.03
N HIS A 10 -4.32 11.73 11.71
CA HIS A 10 -5.29 10.85 11.09
C HIS A 10 -4.84 9.40 11.27
N HIS A 11 -5.80 8.56 11.61
CA HIS A 11 -5.56 7.16 11.91
C HIS A 11 -6.38 6.26 11.00
N ILE A 12 -5.77 5.15 10.62
CA ILE A 12 -6.43 4.06 9.89
C ILE A 12 -6.58 2.89 10.85
N PHE A 13 -7.79 2.36 10.97
CA PHE A 13 -8.03 1.07 11.62
C PHE A 13 -7.96 -0.03 10.56
N LEU A 14 -7.20 -1.08 10.86
CA LEU A 14 -7.18 -2.33 10.11
C LEU A 14 -7.45 -3.48 11.07
N THR A 15 -8.33 -4.40 10.69
CA THR A 15 -8.39 -5.72 11.35
C THR A 15 -7.05 -6.46 11.19
N LEU A 16 -6.80 -7.48 12.01
CA LEU A 16 -5.53 -8.24 11.90
C LEU A 16 -5.32 -8.84 10.50
N PRO A 17 -6.32 -9.43 9.83
CA PRO A 17 -6.17 -9.88 8.44
C PRO A 17 -5.88 -8.74 7.47
N GLU A 18 -6.59 -7.62 7.56
CA GLU A 18 -6.34 -6.45 6.70
C GLU A 18 -4.94 -5.85 6.91
N ALA A 19 -4.40 -5.94 8.13
CA ALA A 19 -3.02 -5.53 8.41
C ALA A 19 -2.00 -6.44 7.72
N VAL A 20 -2.26 -7.76 7.64
CA VAL A 20 -1.44 -8.70 6.86
C VAL A 20 -1.54 -8.39 5.37
N ASP A 21 -2.74 -8.14 4.85
CA ASP A 21 -2.95 -7.73 3.45
C ASP A 21 -2.21 -6.42 3.13
N ALA A 22 -2.22 -5.45 4.05
CA ALA A 22 -1.48 -4.20 3.90
C ALA A 22 0.05 -4.41 3.89
N VAL A 23 0.56 -5.37 4.68
CA VAL A 23 1.98 -5.77 4.63
C VAL A 23 2.32 -6.42 3.29
N ALA A 24 1.46 -7.32 2.80
CA ALA A 24 1.64 -7.96 1.50
C ALA A 24 1.67 -6.93 0.36
N ALA A 25 0.76 -5.96 0.41
CA ALA A 25 0.73 -4.85 -0.51
C ALA A 25 2.05 -4.04 -0.46
N ASP A 26 2.51 -3.62 0.73
CA ASP A 26 3.76 -2.84 0.88
C ASP A 26 4.97 -3.56 0.26
N PHE A 27 5.11 -4.86 0.52
CA PHE A 27 6.20 -5.65 -0.04
C PHE A 27 6.10 -5.80 -1.56
N GLY A 28 4.88 -5.88 -2.11
CA GLY A 28 4.65 -5.92 -3.56
C GLY A 28 4.89 -4.57 -4.25
N PHE A 29 4.59 -3.46 -3.60
CA PHE A 29 4.62 -2.12 -4.21
C PHE A 29 6.04 -1.57 -4.43
N TYR A 30 6.96 -1.80 -3.48
CA TYR A 30 8.27 -1.14 -3.49
C TYR A 30 9.44 -2.04 -3.91
N GLY A 31 9.18 -3.31 -4.22
CA GLY A 31 10.21 -4.28 -4.58
C GLY A 31 11.08 -4.71 -3.38
N ASP A 32 12.35 -5.02 -3.64
CA ASP A 32 13.27 -5.53 -2.62
C ASP A 32 13.63 -4.44 -1.58
N GLN A 33 13.40 -4.75 -0.31
CA GLN A 33 13.65 -3.87 0.84
C GLN A 33 14.60 -4.59 1.83
N PRO A 34 15.88 -4.85 1.46
CA PRO A 34 16.75 -5.78 2.20
C PRO A 34 17.02 -5.34 3.64
N GLU A 35 17.20 -4.04 3.87
CA GLU A 35 17.41 -3.48 5.22
C GLU A 35 16.16 -3.57 6.10
N LEU A 36 14.97 -3.49 5.50
CA LEU A 36 13.71 -3.73 6.20
C LEU A 36 13.57 -5.21 6.54
N PHE A 37 13.78 -6.08 5.55
CA PHE A 37 13.65 -7.54 5.72
C PHE A 37 14.59 -8.09 6.79
N VAL A 38 15.81 -7.58 6.91
CA VAL A 38 16.74 -7.94 8.00
C VAL A 38 16.17 -7.61 9.39
N LYS A 39 15.37 -6.55 9.52
CA LYS A 39 14.75 -6.15 10.79
C LYS A 39 13.49 -6.94 11.09
N VAL A 40 12.64 -7.18 10.09
CA VAL A 40 11.32 -7.80 10.30
C VAL A 40 11.33 -9.32 10.25
N ALA A 41 12.25 -9.94 9.49
CA ALA A 41 12.29 -11.40 9.35
C ALA A 41 12.48 -12.13 10.70
N PRO A 42 13.32 -11.67 11.64
CA PRO A 42 13.42 -12.30 12.96
C PRO A 42 12.14 -12.23 13.79
N LEU A 43 11.32 -11.20 13.59
CA LEU A 43 10.04 -11.05 14.29
C LEU A 43 8.96 -11.96 13.70
N ILE A 44 8.97 -12.13 12.37
CA ILE A 44 8.00 -12.95 11.64
C ILE A 44 8.34 -14.43 11.75
N LEU A 45 9.61 -14.80 11.58
CA LEU A 45 10.02 -16.20 11.46
C LEU A 45 10.62 -16.78 12.76
N GLU A 46 10.92 -15.93 13.74
CA GLU A 46 11.44 -16.32 15.05
C GLU A 46 12.61 -17.31 14.94
N LYS A 47 12.48 -18.51 15.54
CA LYS A 47 13.47 -19.60 15.54
C LYS A 47 13.81 -20.15 14.15
N ASN A 48 12.99 -19.85 13.14
CA ASN A 48 13.18 -20.27 11.76
C ASN A 48 13.95 -19.24 10.92
N CYS A 49 14.46 -18.17 11.54
CA CYS A 49 15.30 -17.16 10.89
C CYS A 49 16.63 -16.95 11.60
N ARG A 50 17.68 -16.67 10.82
CA ARG A 50 18.96 -16.12 11.27
C ARG A 50 19.38 -15.00 10.36
N VAL A 51 20.01 -13.97 10.92
CA VAL A 51 20.66 -12.93 10.14
C VAL A 51 22.16 -13.13 10.25
N GLU A 52 22.83 -13.30 9.12
CA GLU A 52 24.28 -13.41 9.07
C GLU A 52 24.88 -12.25 8.28
N ARG A 53 26.12 -11.91 8.63
CA ARG A 53 26.90 -10.90 7.93
C ARG A 53 27.77 -11.57 6.87
N GLN A 54 27.68 -11.08 5.63
CA GLN A 54 28.53 -11.52 4.52
C GLN A 54 29.23 -10.29 3.92
N GLY A 55 30.46 -10.04 4.36
CA GLY A 55 31.17 -8.79 4.07
C GLY A 55 30.47 -7.60 4.74
N ASP A 56 30.11 -6.59 3.94
CA ASP A 56 29.37 -5.42 4.42
C ASP A 56 27.85 -5.57 4.35
N ALA A 57 27.34 -6.64 3.71
CA ALA A 57 25.92 -6.92 3.61
C ALA A 57 25.43 -7.85 4.71
N ARG A 58 24.15 -7.74 5.08
CA ARG A 58 23.44 -8.69 5.93
C ARG A 58 22.50 -9.53 5.08
N ARG A 59 22.40 -10.82 5.39
CA ARG A 59 21.52 -11.76 4.69
C ARG A 59 20.63 -12.48 5.69
N VAL A 60 19.39 -12.72 5.27
CA VAL A 60 18.43 -13.51 6.02
C VAL A 60 18.53 -14.96 5.56
N LEU A 61 18.81 -15.84 6.50
CA LEU A 61 18.76 -17.27 6.32
C LEU A 61 17.49 -17.80 6.96
N VAL A 62 16.82 -18.67 6.23
CA VAL A 62 15.52 -19.21 6.62
C VAL A 62 15.60 -20.72 6.73
N ARG A 63 14.83 -21.26 7.66
CA ARG A 63 14.60 -22.68 7.83
C ARG A 63 13.15 -22.98 7.48
N THR A 64 12.93 -23.67 6.36
CA THR A 64 11.57 -23.90 5.82
C THR A 64 10.82 -25.02 6.53
N ARG A 65 11.52 -25.94 7.21
CA ARG A 65 10.92 -27.05 7.96
C ARG A 65 11.73 -27.34 9.23
N GLN A 66 11.07 -27.88 10.25
CA GLN A 66 11.75 -28.29 11.48
C GLN A 66 12.85 -29.32 11.18
N GLY A 67 14.06 -29.08 11.69
CA GLY A 67 15.23 -29.93 11.45
C GLY A 67 15.98 -29.66 10.14
N ALA A 68 15.47 -28.83 9.23
CA ALA A 68 16.21 -28.44 8.03
C ALA A 68 17.40 -27.52 8.37
N ALA A 69 18.39 -27.49 7.48
CA ALA A 69 19.47 -26.51 7.54
C ALA A 69 18.94 -25.10 7.21
N PHE A 70 19.60 -24.08 7.75
CA PHE A 70 19.37 -22.70 7.35
C PHE A 70 19.94 -22.47 5.95
N SER A 71 19.12 -21.91 5.07
CA SER A 71 19.53 -21.56 3.69
C SER A 71 19.23 -20.10 3.39
N PRO A 72 20.09 -19.41 2.62
CA PRO A 72 19.79 -18.07 2.17
C PRO A 72 18.56 -18.08 1.26
N VAL A 73 17.67 -17.09 1.43
CA VAL A 73 16.56 -16.85 0.51
C VAL A 73 16.95 -15.70 -0.41
N ALA A 74 16.65 -15.83 -1.70
CA ALA A 74 16.88 -14.77 -2.66
C ALA A 74 16.07 -13.52 -2.24
N PRO A 75 16.65 -12.30 -2.29
CA PRO A 75 15.98 -11.09 -1.77
C PRO A 75 14.59 -10.84 -2.39
N ASP A 76 14.47 -11.07 -3.70
CA ASP A 76 13.22 -10.99 -4.46
C ASP A 76 12.14 -11.99 -4.03
N ARG A 77 12.52 -13.05 -3.29
CA ARG A 77 11.60 -14.07 -2.77
C ARG A 77 11.33 -13.95 -1.28
N LEU A 78 12.13 -13.16 -0.56
CA LEU A 78 12.03 -13.07 0.88
C LEU A 78 10.72 -12.41 1.31
N GLY A 79 10.27 -11.35 0.61
CA GLY A 79 8.98 -10.71 0.87
C GLY A 79 7.81 -11.70 0.81
N PHE A 80 7.73 -12.51 -0.24
CA PHE A 80 6.70 -13.55 -0.38
C PHE A 80 6.73 -14.57 0.76
N TYR A 81 7.92 -15.00 1.17
CA TYR A 81 8.06 -15.94 2.27
C TYR A 81 7.58 -15.36 3.60
N LEU A 82 7.88 -14.09 3.86
CA LEU A 82 7.45 -13.38 5.07
C LEU A 82 5.93 -13.18 5.10
N VAL A 83 5.32 -12.81 3.96
CA VAL A 83 3.86 -12.69 3.84
C VAL A 83 3.19 -14.05 4.09
N HIS A 84 3.67 -15.10 3.44
CA HIS A 84 3.11 -16.44 3.62
C HIS A 84 3.19 -16.91 5.09
N ALA A 85 4.27 -16.58 5.80
CA ALA A 85 4.40 -16.89 7.22
C ALA A 85 3.39 -16.09 8.08
N LEU A 86 3.12 -14.83 7.74
CA LEU A 86 2.11 -14.01 8.42
C LEU A 86 0.68 -14.48 8.15
N GLU A 87 0.40 -14.99 6.95
CA GLU A 87 -0.91 -15.54 6.59
C GLU A 87 -1.17 -16.91 7.23
N SER A 88 -0.12 -17.69 7.48
CA SER A 88 -0.22 -19.07 7.97
C SER A 88 -0.21 -19.19 9.49
N ASP A 89 0.36 -18.21 10.19
CA ASP A 89 0.49 -18.22 11.65
C ASP A 89 -0.38 -17.11 12.27
N ASP A 90 -1.27 -17.49 13.19
CA ASP A 90 -1.98 -16.51 14.02
C ASP A 90 -0.99 -15.74 14.90
N ARG A 91 -0.95 -14.42 14.73
CA ARG A 91 -0.12 -13.51 15.52
C ARG A 91 -1.00 -12.70 16.45
N ASP A 92 -0.54 -12.51 17.68
CA ASP A 92 -1.20 -11.56 18.59
C ASP A 92 -1.05 -10.13 18.06
N ALA A 93 -2.04 -9.28 18.36
CA ALA A 93 -2.09 -7.91 17.88
C ALA A 93 -0.87 -7.07 18.27
N SER A 94 -0.23 -7.36 19.42
CA SER A 94 0.95 -6.62 19.87
C SER A 94 2.19 -6.98 19.05
N THR A 95 2.37 -8.25 18.70
CA THR A 95 3.44 -8.69 17.79
C THR A 95 3.22 -8.12 16.38
N LEU A 96 1.98 -8.19 15.87
CA LEU A 96 1.67 -7.65 14.54
C LEU A 96 1.85 -6.13 14.50
N ALA A 97 1.45 -5.40 15.54
CA ALA A 97 1.70 -3.96 15.66
C ALA A 97 3.20 -3.62 15.53
N LYS A 98 4.09 -4.34 16.22
CA LYS A 98 5.55 -4.12 16.12
C LYS A 98 6.08 -4.33 14.70
N ILE A 99 5.59 -5.38 14.03
CA ILE A 99 5.96 -5.68 12.64
C ILE A 99 5.48 -4.54 11.72
N CYS A 100 4.21 -4.16 11.82
CA CYS A 100 3.62 -3.07 11.04
C CYS A 100 4.30 -1.72 11.31
N SER A 101 4.71 -1.39 12.54
CA SER A 101 5.45 -0.16 12.83
C SER A 101 6.78 -0.09 12.08
N LEU A 102 7.48 -1.22 11.96
CA LEU A 102 8.74 -1.29 11.20
C LEU A 102 8.50 -1.20 9.69
N ILE A 103 7.46 -1.87 9.19
CA ILE A 103 7.14 -1.91 7.76
C ILE A 103 6.60 -0.57 7.29
N PHE A 104 5.60 -0.01 7.96
CA PHE A 104 4.95 1.24 7.57
C PHE A 104 5.72 2.49 8.04
N GLU A 105 6.80 2.32 8.80
CA GLU A 105 7.64 3.41 9.33
C GLU A 105 6.86 4.44 10.16
N THR A 106 5.85 3.98 10.91
CA THR A 106 4.94 4.84 11.68
C THR A 106 4.55 4.20 13.01
N ASP A 107 3.87 4.97 13.86
CA ASP A 107 3.28 4.45 15.10
C ASP A 107 2.09 3.55 14.75
N VAL A 108 2.15 2.31 15.24
CA VAL A 108 1.08 1.32 15.11
C VAL A 108 0.80 0.74 16.48
N ARG A 109 -0.47 0.77 16.88
CA ARG A 109 -0.91 0.27 18.19
C ARG A 109 -2.02 -0.76 18.04
N PRO A 110 -2.00 -1.84 18.85
CA PRO A 110 -3.14 -2.73 18.93
C PRO A 110 -4.30 -1.98 19.59
N VAL A 111 -5.49 -2.11 19.00
CA VAL A 111 -6.73 -1.49 19.51
C VAL A 111 -7.91 -2.44 19.30
N TYR A 112 -9.04 -2.12 19.93
CA TYR A 112 -10.33 -2.73 19.64
C TYR A 112 -11.28 -1.64 19.16
N GLU A 113 -11.99 -1.90 18.06
CA GLU A 113 -13.07 -1.06 17.55
C GLU A 113 -14.32 -1.92 17.43
N ASP A 114 -15.40 -1.51 18.10
CA ASP A 114 -16.66 -2.28 18.17
C ASP A 114 -16.47 -3.78 18.47
N THR A 115 -15.58 -4.09 19.42
CA THR A 115 -15.17 -5.46 19.83
C THR A 115 -14.30 -6.24 18.85
N VAL A 116 -14.00 -5.68 17.68
CA VAL A 116 -13.11 -6.29 16.70
C VAL A 116 -11.65 -5.92 17.04
N PRO A 117 -10.75 -6.90 17.27
CA PRO A 117 -9.33 -6.62 17.46
C PRO A 117 -8.69 -6.17 16.14
N GLY A 118 -7.84 -5.15 16.22
CA GLY A 118 -7.12 -4.64 15.07
C GLY A 118 -5.96 -3.74 15.45
N LEU A 119 -5.48 -3.01 14.47
CA LEU A 119 -4.36 -2.09 14.57
C LEU A 119 -4.82 -0.68 14.20
N ARG A 120 -4.39 0.30 14.99
CA ARG A 120 -4.47 1.72 14.66
C ARG A 120 -3.12 2.17 14.11
N ILE A 121 -3.11 2.63 12.87
CA ILE A 121 -1.92 3.10 12.15
C ILE A 121 -2.02 4.61 12.01
N THR A 122 -0.98 5.34 12.43
CA THR A 122 -0.89 6.78 12.16
C THR A 122 -0.42 7.01 10.72
N ASP A 123 -1.15 7.78 9.94
CA ASP A 123 -0.84 7.98 8.52
C ASP A 123 0.35 8.95 8.28
N GLN A 124 0.66 9.79 9.28
CA GLN A 124 1.67 10.86 9.21
C GLN A 124 1.42 11.84 8.05
N MET A 125 0.15 12.08 7.72
CA MET A 125 -0.24 12.94 6.60
C MET A 125 -0.35 14.42 6.95
N ALA A 126 -0.11 14.79 8.21
CA ALA A 126 -0.07 16.18 8.65
C ALA A 126 0.91 17.01 7.80
N GLY A 127 0.42 18.12 7.23
CA GLY A 127 1.21 19.01 6.36
C GLY A 127 1.35 18.55 4.91
N PHE A 128 0.70 17.45 4.51
CA PHE A 128 0.62 17.06 3.10
C PHE A 128 -0.27 18.02 2.30
N HIS A 129 0.26 18.53 1.18
CA HIS A 129 -0.54 19.24 0.19
C HIS A 129 -0.19 18.79 -1.24
N CYS A 130 -1.17 18.28 -1.97
CA CYS A 130 -0.97 17.91 -3.37
C CYS A 130 -0.60 19.16 -4.20
N ARG A 131 0.64 19.19 -4.72
CA ARG A 131 1.14 20.29 -5.56
C ARG A 131 0.56 20.32 -6.98
N ARG A 132 -0.30 19.36 -7.32
CA ARG A 132 -0.88 19.22 -8.66
C ARG A 132 0.17 19.13 -9.78
N CYS A 133 1.34 18.54 -9.49
CA CYS A 133 2.41 18.36 -10.48
C CYS A 133 2.12 17.26 -11.51
N GLY A 134 1.09 16.44 -11.29
CA GLY A 134 0.67 15.37 -12.18
C GLY A 134 1.49 14.08 -12.12
N GLU A 135 2.60 14.05 -11.37
CA GLU A 135 3.53 12.92 -11.38
C GLU A 135 2.91 11.63 -10.86
N CYS A 136 2.35 11.65 -9.65
CA CYS A 136 1.65 10.49 -9.11
C CYS A 136 0.41 10.12 -9.92
N CYS A 137 -0.32 11.09 -10.49
CA CYS A 137 -1.48 10.83 -11.34
C CYS A 137 -1.14 10.02 -12.60
N ARG A 138 0.10 10.13 -13.11
CA ARG A 138 0.58 9.39 -14.28
C ARG A 138 1.11 7.99 -13.94
N GLN A 139 1.55 7.78 -12.70
CA GLN A 139 2.23 6.55 -12.28
C GLN A 139 1.35 5.63 -11.42
N LEU A 140 0.25 6.15 -10.88
CA LEU A 140 -0.68 5.41 -10.03
C LEU A 140 -1.24 4.18 -10.75
N ILE A 141 -1.33 3.07 -10.02
CA ILE A 141 -1.97 1.85 -10.52
C ILE A 141 -3.40 2.16 -10.94
N HIS A 142 -3.75 1.74 -12.16
CA HIS A 142 -5.06 1.99 -12.72
C HIS A 142 -6.04 0.85 -12.36
N THR A 143 -6.53 0.87 -11.12
CA THR A 143 -7.59 -0.03 -10.65
C THR A 143 -8.69 0.74 -9.93
N CYS A 144 -9.87 0.15 -9.80
CA CYS A 144 -10.97 0.68 -9.01
C CYS A 144 -11.62 -0.44 -8.20
N ASP A 145 -12.29 -0.08 -7.11
CA ASP A 145 -13.06 -1.04 -6.31
C ASP A 145 -14.53 -1.10 -6.76
N THR A 146 -15.30 -2.01 -6.16
CA THR A 146 -16.72 -2.16 -6.48
C THR A 146 -17.57 -0.96 -6.04
N ALA A 147 -17.12 -0.21 -5.03
CA ALA A 147 -17.81 0.99 -4.57
C ALA A 147 -17.63 2.16 -5.55
N ASP A 148 -16.47 2.28 -6.18
CA ASP A 148 -16.20 3.22 -7.27
C ASP A 148 -17.16 2.96 -8.46
N LEU A 149 -17.32 1.69 -8.85
CA LEU A 149 -18.25 1.30 -9.91
C LEU A 149 -19.70 1.65 -9.58
N ALA A 150 -20.16 1.25 -8.39
CA ALA A 150 -21.52 1.55 -7.95
C ALA A 150 -21.79 3.06 -7.89
N LEU A 151 -20.79 3.86 -7.52
CA LEU A 151 -20.86 5.32 -7.55
C LEU A 151 -21.04 5.83 -8.99
N TRP A 152 -20.23 5.37 -9.93
CA TRP A 152 -20.29 5.82 -11.33
C TRP A 152 -21.58 5.39 -12.04
N GLU A 153 -22.06 4.17 -11.78
CA GLU A 153 -23.35 3.67 -12.26
C GLU A 153 -24.51 4.53 -11.76
N ARG A 154 -24.56 4.79 -10.45
CA ARG A 154 -25.59 5.63 -9.83
C ARG A 154 -25.60 7.05 -10.38
N LEU A 155 -24.44 7.60 -10.72
CA LEU A 155 -24.28 8.94 -11.30
C LEU A 155 -24.42 8.98 -12.83
N GLY A 156 -24.65 7.83 -13.48
CA GLY A 156 -24.78 7.75 -14.94
C GLY A 156 -23.50 8.13 -15.70
N ARG A 157 -22.32 7.95 -15.10
CA ARG A 157 -21.01 8.32 -15.68
C ARG A 157 -20.52 7.29 -16.70
N GLN A 158 -21.26 7.18 -17.81
CA GLN A 158 -20.94 6.26 -18.90
C GLN A 158 -19.58 6.52 -19.54
N ASP A 159 -19.11 7.78 -19.51
CA ASP A 159 -17.77 8.17 -19.97
C ASP A 159 -16.64 7.55 -19.13
N ILE A 160 -16.88 7.31 -17.83
CA ILE A 160 -15.95 6.58 -16.95
C ILE A 160 -16.15 5.07 -17.11
N LEU A 161 -17.39 4.60 -17.05
CA LEU A 161 -17.73 3.17 -17.10
C LEU A 161 -17.26 2.48 -18.39
N ALA A 162 -17.33 3.17 -19.52
CA ALA A 162 -16.83 2.66 -20.81
C ALA A 162 -15.32 2.35 -20.79
N ARG A 163 -14.58 2.85 -19.78
CA ARG A 163 -13.13 2.71 -19.64
C ARG A 163 -12.73 1.71 -18.56
N VAL A 164 -13.69 0.95 -18.03
CA VAL A 164 -13.48 -0.09 -17.02
C VAL A 164 -13.46 -1.46 -17.68
N LYS A 165 -12.51 -2.32 -17.27
CA LYS A 165 -12.44 -3.72 -17.67
C LYS A 165 -12.36 -4.62 -16.45
N THR A 166 -13.38 -5.45 -16.27
CA THR A 166 -13.41 -6.50 -15.26
C THR A 166 -12.66 -7.73 -15.76
N VAL A 167 -11.71 -8.22 -14.97
CA VAL A 167 -11.00 -9.48 -15.20
C VAL A 167 -11.15 -10.39 -13.99
N THR A 168 -11.21 -11.69 -14.21
CA THR A 168 -11.21 -12.67 -13.12
C THR A 168 -9.76 -13.01 -12.79
N ALA A 169 -9.36 -12.79 -11.55
CA ALA A 169 -8.05 -13.20 -11.03
C ALA A 169 -7.98 -14.73 -10.90
N GLN A 170 -6.76 -15.26 -10.71
CA GLN A 170 -6.52 -16.71 -10.62
C GLN A 170 -7.23 -17.38 -9.45
N ASP A 171 -7.52 -16.63 -8.39
CA ASP A 171 -8.28 -17.03 -7.20
C ASP A 171 -9.80 -16.94 -7.41
N GLY A 172 -10.27 -16.58 -8.61
CA GLY A 172 -11.68 -16.42 -8.94
C GLY A 172 -12.26 -15.04 -8.59
N ARG A 173 -11.50 -14.14 -8.00
CA ARG A 173 -11.98 -12.82 -7.58
C ARG A 173 -12.08 -11.87 -8.77
N ALA A 174 -13.10 -11.00 -8.79
CA ALA A 174 -13.21 -9.96 -9.80
C ALA A 174 -12.23 -8.81 -9.50
N VAL A 175 -11.47 -8.39 -10.51
CA VAL A 175 -10.56 -7.26 -10.47
C VAL A 175 -10.97 -6.27 -11.56
N HIS A 176 -11.17 -5.00 -11.17
CA HIS A 176 -11.58 -3.95 -12.10
C HIS A 176 -10.39 -3.08 -12.46
N ARG A 177 -9.93 -3.22 -13.70
CA ARG A 177 -8.87 -2.40 -14.27
C ARG A 177 -9.46 -1.18 -14.95
N ILE A 178 -8.78 -0.07 -14.77
CA ILE A 178 -8.94 1.17 -15.53
C ILE A 178 -7.55 1.51 -16.09
N TRP A 179 -7.30 2.56 -16.85
CA TRP A 179 -8.20 3.11 -17.84
C TRP A 179 -8.00 2.31 -19.12
N VAL A 180 -9.08 1.83 -19.69
CA VAL A 180 -9.05 1.11 -20.96
C VAL A 180 -9.60 2.03 -22.04
N ASP A 181 -8.96 2.00 -23.20
CA ASP A 181 -9.47 2.63 -24.41
C ASP A 181 -10.75 1.87 -24.84
N PRO A 182 -11.92 2.53 -24.89
CA PRO A 182 -13.18 1.88 -25.22
C PRO A 182 -13.26 1.36 -26.66
N GLU A 183 -12.47 1.92 -27.58
CA GLU A 183 -12.45 1.51 -28.99
C GLU A 183 -11.52 0.33 -29.21
N THR A 184 -10.33 0.36 -28.61
CA THR A 184 -9.30 -0.67 -28.84
C THR A 184 -9.26 -1.77 -27.78
N GLY A 185 -9.87 -1.54 -26.62
CA GLY A 185 -9.85 -2.46 -25.48
C GLY A 185 -8.47 -2.61 -24.82
N ARG A 186 -7.52 -1.74 -25.17
CA ARG A 186 -6.14 -1.71 -24.65
C ARG A 186 -6.03 -0.79 -23.45
N ASP A 187 -5.09 -1.11 -22.56
CA ASP A 187 -4.80 -0.25 -21.40
C ASP A 187 -4.22 1.08 -21.90
N GLU A 188 -4.74 2.19 -21.40
CA GLU A 188 -4.18 3.51 -21.68
C GLU A 188 -2.90 3.72 -20.88
N GLN A 189 -1.91 4.34 -21.51
CA GLN A 189 -0.64 4.67 -20.86
C GLN A 189 -0.77 5.83 -19.86
N THR A 190 -1.85 6.60 -19.94
CA THR A 190 -2.09 7.79 -19.12
C THR A 190 -3.55 7.90 -18.75
N CYS A 191 -3.86 8.49 -17.60
CA CYS A 191 -5.23 8.78 -17.21
C CYS A 191 -5.91 9.75 -18.21
N PRO A 192 -7.04 9.36 -18.84
CA PRO A 192 -7.75 10.22 -19.81
C PRO A 192 -8.42 11.43 -19.15
N PHE A 193 -8.57 11.40 -17.83
CA PHE A 193 -9.15 12.48 -17.05
C PHE A 193 -8.12 13.42 -16.42
N LEU A 194 -6.83 13.23 -16.71
CA LEU A 194 -5.76 14.13 -16.26
C LEU A 194 -5.53 15.23 -17.31
N ALA A 195 -5.87 16.47 -16.96
CA ALA A 195 -5.69 17.61 -17.84
C ALA A 195 -4.62 18.57 -17.29
N GLN A 196 -3.82 19.14 -18.18
CA GLN A 196 -2.86 20.20 -17.82
C GLN A 196 -3.56 21.56 -17.86
N ILE A 197 -3.22 22.45 -16.92
CA ILE A 197 -3.68 23.84 -16.95
C ILE A 197 -2.87 24.58 -18.03
N PRO A 198 -3.51 25.25 -19.01
CA PRO A 198 -2.81 25.96 -20.06
C PRO A 198 -1.82 26.99 -19.52
N GLY A 199 -0.60 27.00 -20.05
CA GLY A 199 0.45 27.94 -19.65
C GLY A 199 1.11 27.63 -18.30
N GLU A 200 0.77 26.53 -17.64
CA GLU A 200 1.30 26.18 -16.33
C GLU A 200 1.82 24.74 -16.27
N HIS A 201 2.74 24.47 -15.34
CA HIS A 201 3.18 23.12 -15.00
C HIS A 201 2.30 22.47 -13.91
N ARG A 202 1.01 22.77 -13.93
CA ARG A 202 0.01 22.22 -12.99
C ARG A 202 -1.05 21.42 -13.73
N TYR A 203 -1.58 20.42 -13.07
CA TYR A 203 -2.58 19.50 -13.60
C TYR A 203 -3.87 19.55 -12.77
N TYR A 204 -4.96 19.06 -13.35
CA TYR A 204 -6.24 18.91 -12.70
C TYR A 204 -6.92 17.64 -13.18
N CYS A 205 -7.78 17.10 -12.32
CA CYS A 205 -8.54 15.91 -12.66
C CYS A 205 -9.95 16.32 -13.08
N LEU A 206 -10.36 15.92 -14.27
CA LEU A 206 -11.69 16.18 -14.83
C LEU A 206 -12.80 15.45 -14.06
N ILE A 207 -12.44 14.47 -13.22
CA ILE A 207 -13.38 13.67 -12.43
C ILE A 207 -13.14 13.81 -10.92
N GLN A 208 -12.64 14.97 -10.48
CA GLN A 208 -12.22 15.23 -9.09
C GLN A 208 -13.19 14.66 -8.02
N GLU A 209 -14.49 14.92 -8.16
CA GLU A 209 -15.53 14.54 -7.18
C GLU A 209 -15.84 13.03 -7.16
N VAL A 210 -15.51 12.32 -8.24
CA VAL A 210 -15.84 10.90 -8.42
C VAL A 210 -14.59 10.09 -8.75
N LYS A 211 -13.41 10.57 -8.34
CA LYS A 211 -12.16 9.84 -8.48
C LYS A 211 -12.29 8.45 -7.83
N PRO A 212 -11.67 7.42 -8.45
CA PRO A 212 -11.59 6.13 -7.79
C PRO A 212 -10.83 6.27 -6.48
N ARG A 213 -11.15 5.39 -5.51
CA ARG A 213 -10.59 5.42 -4.16
C ARG A 213 -9.06 5.46 -4.17
N VAL A 214 -8.41 4.65 -5.02
CA VAL A 214 -6.94 4.62 -5.15
C VAL A 214 -6.33 5.98 -5.48
N CYS A 215 -7.05 6.85 -6.21
CA CYS A 215 -6.59 8.20 -6.53
C CYS A 215 -6.93 9.22 -5.44
N ARG A 216 -7.99 8.98 -4.67
CA ARG A 216 -8.48 9.87 -3.61
C ARG A 216 -7.66 9.74 -2.34
N ASP A 217 -7.33 8.50 -1.99
CA ASP A 217 -6.60 8.14 -0.78
C ASP A 217 -5.08 8.25 -0.98
N TYR A 218 -4.63 8.79 -2.13
CA TYR A 218 -3.21 8.93 -2.42
C TYR A 218 -2.63 10.27 -1.93
N PRO A 219 -1.45 10.26 -1.29
CA PRO A 219 -0.77 9.08 -0.77
C PRO A 219 -1.41 8.65 0.55
N LEU A 220 -1.40 7.34 0.82
CA LEU A 220 -2.06 6.79 2.01
C LEU A 220 -1.28 7.07 3.29
N THR A 221 0.05 7.16 3.20
CA THR A 221 0.95 7.43 4.33
C THR A 221 2.13 8.27 3.88
N PHE A 222 2.84 8.87 4.84
CA PHE A 222 4.12 9.54 4.57
C PHE A 222 5.14 8.60 3.91
N LYS A 223 5.27 7.36 4.38
CA LYS A 223 6.14 6.34 3.74
C LYS A 223 5.76 6.18 2.27
N HIS A 224 4.47 6.01 1.97
CA HIS A 224 4.01 5.86 0.58
C HIS A 224 4.41 7.07 -0.26
N ALA A 225 4.15 8.29 0.23
CA ALA A 225 4.54 9.51 -0.46
C ALA A 225 6.05 9.60 -0.74
N ARG A 226 6.89 9.26 0.25
CA ARG A 226 8.36 9.27 0.13
C ARG A 226 8.84 8.24 -0.90
N MET A 227 8.32 7.01 -0.82
CA MET A 227 8.76 5.90 -1.66
C MET A 227 8.38 6.07 -3.13
N THR A 228 7.29 6.78 -3.43
CA THR A 228 6.85 7.09 -4.79
C THR A 228 7.28 8.48 -5.29
N GLY A 229 8.12 9.19 -4.52
CA GLY A 229 8.65 10.50 -4.93
C GLY A 229 7.60 11.62 -4.96
N CYS A 230 6.52 11.49 -4.21
CA CYS A 230 5.51 12.53 -4.09
C CYS A 230 6.12 13.80 -3.48
N LYS A 231 5.89 14.95 -4.15
CA LYS A 231 6.40 16.26 -3.71
C LYS A 231 5.50 16.94 -2.68
N GLY A 232 4.44 16.28 -2.21
CA GLY A 232 3.42 16.92 -1.36
C GLY A 232 3.90 17.29 0.04
N PHE A 233 5.04 16.75 0.49
CA PHE A 233 5.69 17.08 1.74
C PHE A 233 6.90 18.00 1.47
N GLY A 234 6.80 19.27 1.85
CA GLY A 234 7.83 20.30 1.67
C GLY A 234 7.25 21.64 1.19
N PRO A 235 8.00 22.74 1.26
CA PRO A 235 7.60 24.04 0.73
C PRO A 235 7.47 24.05 -0.80
#